data_AF-A0A538D959-F1
#
_entry.id   AF-A0A538D959-F1
#
_cell.length_a   1.000
_cell.length_b   1.000
_cell.length_c   1.000
_cell.angle_alpha   90.00
_cell.angle_beta   90.00
_cell.angle_gamma   90.00
#
_symmetry.space_group_name_H-M   'P 1'
#
loop_
_entity.id
_entity.type
_entity.pdbx_description
1 polymer ?
#
loop_
_entity_poly.entity_id
_entity_poly.type
_entity_poly.pdbx_seq_one_letter_code
_entity_poly.pdbx_strand_id
1 'polypeptide(L)'
;GAPERIEEALGLLALGLAFRAMYLWLRPLAERVRQSPPDRRHAERLVREHGTDSLAFFALRRDKSYFFSSSGRSFLAYRVVNGCALVTGDPIGVPGEFGELLTSFRRHARGNAWRVALLGVGPELLELYRSRGFRSLYLGDEAIVRPDDFSLEGRAIRKVRQSFHRLVKAGYTVRVVGAGDVDPALRAELVAVSAEWRGRSPERGFTMTMDSIFCEEGVLAVAEDPDGGVGGFIQLVPSPASGGYSLATMRRRGATPNGLMEYVIVETIEWARAKRVPEISLNFAVFGEFLRAGSEASLPRRWFRFVLLRLDRFFQLDRLLSFNRKFFPVWRPRYICVERALDFPVVGLAYLHAESLLTPPVPWARAPAA
;
A
#
# COMPACT_ATOMS: atom_id res chain seq x y z
N GLY A 1 38.39 4.07 -49.76
CA GLY A 1 39.52 3.18 -49.38
C GLY A 1 39.13 2.31 -48.19
N ALA A 2 39.90 1.24 -47.89
CA ALA A 2 39.69 0.40 -46.70
C ALA A 2 39.46 1.18 -45.38
N PRO A 3 40.14 2.31 -45.09
CA PRO A 3 39.88 3.12 -43.88
C PRO A 3 38.49 3.78 -43.86
N GLU A 4 37.98 4.32 -44.98
CA GLU A 4 36.63 4.93 -45.04
C GLU A 4 35.53 3.91 -44.72
N ARG A 5 35.68 2.66 -45.19
CA ARG A 5 34.71 1.59 -44.89
C ARG A 5 34.72 1.20 -43.41
N ILE A 6 35.86 1.32 -42.73
CA ILE A 6 35.98 1.05 -41.29
C ILE A 6 35.33 2.19 -40.50
N GLU A 7 35.53 3.45 -40.91
CA GLU A 7 34.88 4.61 -40.29
C GLU A 7 33.36 4.56 -40.44
N GLU A 8 32.85 4.21 -41.63
CA GLU A 8 31.43 4.00 -41.86
C GLU A 8 30.85 2.87 -41.00
N ALA A 9 31.57 1.74 -40.90
CA ALA A 9 31.15 0.61 -40.07
C ALA A 9 31.13 0.98 -38.57
N LEU A 10 32.12 1.74 -38.08
CA LEU A 10 32.15 2.24 -36.71
C LEU A 10 31.03 3.25 -36.45
N GLY A 11 30.74 4.13 -37.42
CA GLY A 11 29.63 5.08 -37.35
C GLY A 11 28.27 4.38 -37.26
N LEU A 12 28.04 3.36 -38.10
CA LEU A 12 26.83 2.54 -38.06
C LEU A 12 26.70 1.75 -36.76
N LEU A 13 27.80 1.20 -36.23
CA LEU A 13 27.82 0.51 -34.95
C LEU A 13 27.48 1.48 -33.80
N ALA A 14 28.09 2.66 -33.77
CA ALA A 14 27.83 3.69 -32.76
C ALA A 14 26.37 4.17 -32.81
N LEU A 15 25.83 4.42 -34.01
CA LEU A 15 24.43 4.78 -34.20
C LEU A 15 23.49 3.65 -33.75
N GLY A 16 23.81 2.39 -34.10
CA GLY A 16 23.07 1.22 -33.66
C GLY A 16 23.07 1.05 -32.14
N LEU A 17 24.21 1.26 -31.48
CA LEU A 17 24.33 1.24 -30.02
C LEU A 17 23.58 2.41 -29.37
N ALA A 18 23.64 3.62 -29.94
CA ALA A 18 22.90 4.78 -29.47
C ALA A 18 21.39 4.58 -29.59
N PHE A 19 20.91 4.06 -30.73
CA PHE A 19 19.51 3.71 -30.93
C PHE A 19 19.07 2.60 -29.95
N ARG A 20 19.90 1.57 -29.76
CA ARG A 20 19.66 0.50 -28.78
C ARG A 20 19.57 1.04 -27.35
N ALA A 21 20.48 1.96 -26.97
CA ALA A 21 20.49 2.61 -25.67
C ALA A 21 19.24 3.50 -25.48
N MET A 22 18.89 4.31 -26.49
CA MET A 22 17.68 5.13 -26.49
C MET A 22 16.41 4.28 -26.39
N TYR A 23 16.32 3.19 -27.16
CA TYR A 23 15.21 2.25 -27.07
C TYR A 23 15.11 1.62 -25.68
N LEU A 24 16.23 1.17 -25.08
CA LEU A 24 16.25 0.63 -23.72
C LEU A 24 15.88 1.68 -22.66
N TRP A 25 16.23 2.95 -22.90
CA TRP A 25 15.91 4.06 -22.00
C TRP A 25 14.42 4.44 -22.06
N LEU A 26 13.80 4.39 -23.24
CA LEU A 26 12.38 4.70 -23.44
C LEU A 26 11.44 3.53 -23.18
N ARG A 27 11.90 2.27 -23.32
CA ARG A 27 11.07 1.07 -23.13
C ARG A 27 10.37 0.96 -21.77
N PRO A 28 10.98 1.36 -20.64
CA PRO A 28 10.30 1.40 -19.35
C PRO A 28 9.09 2.34 -19.28
N LEU A 29 8.99 3.33 -20.17
CA LEU A 29 7.90 4.31 -20.23
C LEU A 29 6.68 3.80 -21.00
N ALA A 30 6.82 2.70 -21.74
CA ALA A 30 5.77 2.17 -22.61
C ALA A 30 4.82 1.18 -21.90
N GLU A 31 5.13 0.73 -20.68
CA GLU A 31 4.32 -0.30 -20.03
C GLU A 31 3.06 0.30 -19.41
N ARG A 32 1.91 -0.21 -19.85
CA ARG A 32 0.61 0.07 -19.26
C ARG A 32 0.24 -1.05 -18.30
N VAL A 33 -0.60 -0.74 -17.31
CA VAL A 33 -1.20 -1.75 -16.44
C VAL A 33 -1.96 -2.74 -17.32
N ARG A 34 -1.64 -4.03 -17.18
CA ARG A 34 -2.29 -5.14 -17.90
C ARG A 34 -3.12 -5.92 -16.89
N GLN A 35 -4.41 -5.62 -16.84
CA GLN A 35 -5.41 -6.46 -16.17
C GLN A 35 -6.49 -6.85 -17.18
N SER A 36 -6.64 -8.14 -17.43
CA SER A 36 -7.83 -8.67 -18.08
C SER A 36 -8.86 -9.10 -17.02
N PRO A 37 -10.17 -9.04 -17.30
CA PRO A 37 -11.17 -9.55 -16.36
C PRO A 37 -10.97 -11.03 -15.95
N PRO A 38 -10.56 -11.95 -16.86
CA PRO A 38 -10.18 -13.31 -16.47
C PRO A 38 -9.01 -13.37 -15.49
N ASP A 39 -7.93 -12.62 -15.73
CA ASP A 39 -6.76 -12.61 -14.85
C ASP A 39 -7.12 -12.09 -13.46
N ARG A 40 -7.98 -11.06 -13.41
CA ARG A 40 -8.47 -10.50 -12.15
C ARG A 40 -9.27 -11.53 -11.36
N ARG A 41 -10.24 -12.20 -11.97
CA ARG A 41 -11.01 -13.27 -11.29
C ARG A 41 -10.12 -14.41 -10.83
N HIS A 42 -9.08 -14.72 -11.59
CA HIS A 42 -8.08 -15.72 -11.23
C HIS A 42 -7.26 -15.30 -10.02
N ALA A 43 -6.77 -14.05 -9.98
CA ALA A 43 -6.08 -13.49 -8.83
C ALA A 43 -6.99 -13.40 -7.58
N GLU A 44 -8.25 -12.97 -7.73
CA GLU A 44 -9.26 -12.94 -6.65
C GLU A 44 -9.42 -14.32 -6.00
N ARG A 45 -9.51 -15.37 -6.82
CA ARG A 45 -9.56 -16.75 -6.32
C ARG A 45 -8.30 -17.14 -5.55
N LEU A 46 -7.12 -16.90 -6.11
CA LEU A 46 -5.84 -17.22 -5.43
C LEU A 46 -5.65 -16.44 -4.13
N VAL A 47 -6.08 -15.18 -4.06
CA VAL A 47 -6.05 -14.38 -2.82
C VAL A 47 -6.96 -15.00 -1.76
N ARG A 48 -8.16 -15.45 -2.14
CA ARG A 48 -9.10 -16.08 -1.21
C ARG A 48 -8.59 -17.43 -0.70
N GLU A 49 -8.00 -18.24 -1.57
CA GLU A 49 -7.54 -19.61 -1.25
C GLU A 49 -6.16 -19.64 -0.57
N HIS A 50 -5.27 -18.70 -0.92
CA HIS A 50 -3.85 -18.75 -0.56
C HIS A 50 -3.29 -17.44 0.04
N GLY A 51 -4.12 -16.43 0.29
CA GLY A 51 -3.67 -15.19 0.93
C GLY A 51 -3.27 -15.42 2.38
N THR A 52 -1.96 -15.45 2.67
CA THR A 52 -1.42 -15.70 4.01
C THR A 52 -0.97 -14.44 4.75
N ASP A 53 -1.06 -13.27 4.11
CA ASP A 53 -0.69 -11.99 4.70
C ASP A 53 -1.91 -11.05 4.89
N SER A 54 -1.87 -10.19 5.91
CA SER A 54 -2.91 -9.19 6.16
C SER A 54 -3.10 -8.20 5.01
N LEU A 55 -2.07 -7.99 4.21
CA LEU A 55 -2.09 -7.07 3.08
C LEU A 55 -2.34 -7.77 1.73
N ALA A 56 -2.53 -9.10 1.72
CA ALA A 56 -2.72 -9.89 0.50
C ALA A 56 -3.86 -9.37 -0.39
N PHE A 57 -4.95 -8.87 0.20
CA PHE A 57 -6.09 -8.35 -0.54
C PHE A 57 -5.76 -7.10 -1.37
N PHE A 58 -4.78 -6.29 -0.96
CA PHE A 58 -4.33 -5.12 -1.73
C PHE A 58 -3.60 -5.48 -3.03
N ALA A 59 -3.27 -6.76 -3.24
CA ALA A 59 -2.81 -7.26 -4.54
C ALA A 59 -3.88 -7.03 -5.63
N LEU A 60 -5.17 -7.00 -5.27
CA LEU A 60 -6.31 -6.94 -6.20
C LEU A 60 -6.67 -5.53 -6.72
N ARG A 61 -5.86 -4.53 -6.39
CA ARG A 61 -6.05 -3.15 -6.88
C ARG A 61 -6.04 -3.09 -8.40
N ARG A 62 -6.82 -2.19 -8.99
CA ARG A 62 -6.91 -2.01 -10.46
C ARG A 62 -5.65 -1.47 -11.13
N ASP A 63 -4.75 -0.85 -10.37
CA ASP A 63 -3.53 -0.24 -10.90
C ASP A 63 -2.32 -1.19 -10.94
N LYS A 64 -2.53 -2.50 -10.74
CA LYS A 64 -1.49 -3.53 -10.70
C LYS A 64 -1.63 -4.52 -11.84
N SER A 65 -0.54 -4.88 -12.48
CA SER A 65 -0.47 -6.04 -13.37
C SER A 65 -0.25 -7.31 -12.54
N TYR A 66 -0.66 -8.45 -13.08
CA TYR A 66 -0.41 -9.76 -12.48
C TYR A 66 0.63 -10.53 -13.29
N PHE A 67 1.58 -11.16 -12.60
CA PHE A 67 2.51 -12.11 -13.20
C PHE A 67 2.29 -13.49 -12.58
N PHE A 68 1.71 -14.42 -13.33
CA PHE A 68 1.38 -15.76 -12.87
C PHE A 68 2.55 -16.74 -13.04
N SER A 69 2.60 -17.76 -12.18
CA SER A 69 3.46 -18.93 -12.37
C SER A 69 3.04 -19.71 -13.61
N SER A 70 3.93 -20.56 -14.14
CA SER A 70 3.62 -21.42 -15.30
C SER A 70 2.42 -22.33 -15.06
N SER A 71 2.20 -22.77 -13.81
CA SER A 71 1.03 -23.57 -13.42
C SER A 71 -0.25 -22.74 -13.24
N GLY A 72 -0.12 -21.40 -13.16
CA GLY A 72 -1.19 -20.49 -12.80
C GLY A 72 -1.61 -20.55 -11.32
N ARG A 73 -0.95 -21.30 -10.45
CA ARG A 73 -1.37 -21.45 -9.04
C ARG A 73 -0.75 -20.42 -8.09
N SER A 74 0.14 -19.58 -8.60
CA SER A 74 0.79 -18.53 -7.83
C SER A 74 0.96 -17.28 -8.68
N PHE A 75 1.02 -16.10 -8.05
CA PHE A 75 1.22 -14.84 -8.77
C PHE A 75 1.91 -13.76 -7.95
N LEU A 76 2.41 -12.75 -8.67
CA LEU A 76 2.89 -11.48 -8.14
C LEU A 76 2.00 -10.35 -8.66
N ALA A 77 1.56 -9.45 -7.78
CA ALA A 77 0.94 -8.18 -8.18
C ALA A 77 2.01 -7.09 -8.21
N TYR A 78 2.14 -6.39 -9.34
CA TYR A 78 3.18 -5.38 -9.53
C TYR A 78 2.72 -4.19 -10.35
N ARG A 79 3.41 -3.06 -10.22
CA ARG A 79 3.24 -1.88 -11.09
C ARG A 79 4.61 -1.39 -11.51
N VAL A 80 4.72 -0.96 -12.76
CA VAL A 80 5.96 -0.38 -13.28
C VAL A 80 5.90 1.14 -13.14
N VAL A 81 6.89 1.71 -12.48
CA VAL A 81 7.04 3.16 -12.30
C VAL A 81 8.50 3.53 -12.54
N ASN A 82 8.77 4.41 -13.51
CA ASN A 82 10.11 4.91 -13.83
C ASN A 82 11.16 3.79 -13.99
N GLY A 83 10.77 2.69 -14.65
CA GLY A 83 11.63 1.52 -14.84
C GLY A 83 11.92 0.70 -13.58
N CYS A 84 11.09 0.82 -12.55
CA CYS A 84 11.06 -0.07 -11.41
C CYS A 84 9.75 -0.86 -11.43
N ALA A 85 9.83 -2.19 -11.52
CA ALA A 85 8.73 -3.10 -11.28
C ALA A 85 8.57 -3.28 -9.76
N LEU A 86 7.60 -2.56 -9.22
CA LEU A 86 7.25 -2.53 -7.80
C LEU A 86 6.22 -3.62 -7.51
N VAL A 87 6.68 -4.75 -6.97
CA VAL A 87 5.83 -5.84 -6.48
C VAL A 87 5.32 -5.47 -5.09
N THR A 88 4.03 -5.64 -4.84
CA THR A 88 3.41 -5.30 -3.56
C THR A 88 3.10 -6.55 -2.75
N GLY A 89 3.61 -6.61 -1.53
CA GLY A 89 3.47 -7.77 -0.65
C GLY A 89 4.27 -8.97 -1.13
N ASP A 90 4.03 -10.10 -0.47
CA ASP A 90 4.61 -11.39 -0.77
C ASP A 90 3.91 -12.08 -1.97
N PRO A 91 4.55 -13.04 -2.65
CA PRO A 91 3.88 -13.92 -3.61
C PRO A 91 2.67 -14.62 -3.00
N ILE A 92 1.60 -14.76 -3.77
CA ILE A 92 0.34 -15.39 -3.33
C ILE A 92 0.14 -16.66 -4.14
N GLY A 93 -0.10 -17.79 -3.47
CA GLY A 93 -0.29 -19.10 -4.12
C GLY A 93 0.41 -20.24 -3.39
N VAL A 94 0.93 -21.20 -4.17
CA VAL A 94 1.60 -22.39 -3.65
C VAL A 94 3.06 -22.07 -3.27
N PRO A 95 3.47 -22.20 -1.99
CA PRO A 95 4.80 -21.79 -1.52
C PRO A 95 5.97 -22.44 -2.27
N GLY A 96 5.81 -23.69 -2.71
CA GLY A 96 6.82 -24.41 -3.49
C GLY A 96 7.15 -23.77 -4.85
N GLU A 97 6.27 -22.91 -5.39
CA GLU A 97 6.47 -22.24 -6.68
C GLU A 97 7.15 -20.87 -6.55
N PHE A 98 7.20 -20.28 -5.34
CA PHE A 98 7.59 -18.88 -5.15
C PHE A 98 9.01 -18.59 -5.64
N GLY A 99 9.94 -19.51 -5.43
CA GLY A 99 11.31 -19.35 -5.89
C GLY A 99 11.39 -19.23 -7.41
N GLU A 100 10.72 -20.13 -8.15
CA GLU A 100 10.74 -20.10 -9.62
C GLU A 100 9.93 -18.93 -10.18
N LEU A 101 8.81 -18.60 -9.55
CA LEU A 101 8.00 -17.43 -9.87
C LEU A 101 8.84 -16.15 -9.81
N LEU A 102 9.61 -15.95 -8.73
CA LEU A 102 10.51 -14.80 -8.58
C LEU A 102 11.62 -14.81 -9.65
N THR A 103 12.21 -15.97 -9.95
CA THR A 103 13.24 -16.09 -11.00
C THR A 103 12.68 -15.71 -12.38
N SER A 104 11.51 -16.25 -12.72
CA SER A 104 10.82 -15.98 -13.98
C SER A 104 10.40 -14.52 -14.09
N PHE A 105 9.88 -13.94 -13.02
CA PHE A 105 9.54 -12.51 -12.97
C PHE A 105 10.78 -11.62 -13.14
N ARG A 106 11.91 -11.95 -12.51
CA ARG A 106 13.16 -11.20 -12.72
C ARG A 106 13.66 -11.28 -14.15
N ARG A 107 13.52 -12.44 -14.81
CA ARG A 107 13.85 -12.60 -16.22
C ARG A 107 12.94 -11.71 -17.09
N HIS A 108 11.65 -11.68 -16.80
CA HIS A 108 10.68 -10.81 -17.45
C HIS A 108 11.02 -9.32 -17.25
N ALA A 109 11.30 -8.90 -16.01
CA ALA A 109 11.68 -7.53 -15.67
C ALA A 109 12.98 -7.11 -16.39
N ARG A 110 14.02 -7.94 -16.37
CA ARG A 110 15.27 -7.69 -17.11
C ARG A 110 15.03 -7.60 -18.62
N GLY A 111 14.17 -8.47 -19.15
CA GLY A 111 13.75 -8.43 -20.55
C GLY A 111 13.17 -7.08 -20.95
N ASN A 112 12.50 -6.38 -20.01
CA ASN A 112 11.93 -5.05 -20.20
C ASN A 112 12.77 -3.89 -19.61
N ALA A 113 14.01 -4.16 -19.19
CA ALA A 113 14.90 -3.20 -18.55
C ALA A 113 14.33 -2.57 -17.26
N TRP A 114 13.55 -3.34 -16.49
CA TRP A 114 13.04 -2.93 -15.19
C TRP A 114 13.92 -3.44 -14.06
N ARG A 115 14.11 -2.60 -13.04
CA ARG A 115 14.61 -3.00 -11.72
C ARG A 115 13.47 -3.66 -10.94
N VAL A 116 13.74 -4.70 -10.17
CA VAL A 116 12.71 -5.33 -9.32
C VAL A 116 12.85 -4.86 -7.87
N ALA A 117 11.73 -4.46 -7.28
CA ALA A 117 11.61 -4.21 -5.85
C ALA A 117 10.35 -4.88 -5.30
N LEU A 118 10.49 -5.55 -4.16
CA LEU A 118 9.38 -6.09 -3.38
C LEU A 118 9.10 -5.13 -2.23
N LEU A 119 7.86 -4.71 -2.05
CA LEU A 119 7.46 -3.66 -1.12
C LEU A 119 6.48 -4.18 -0.08
N GLY A 120 6.75 -3.92 1.19
CA GLY A 120 5.83 -4.28 2.28
C GLY A 120 5.79 -5.79 2.55
N VAL A 121 6.85 -6.53 2.22
CA VAL A 121 6.93 -7.98 2.45
C VAL A 121 7.09 -8.28 3.94
N GLY A 122 6.54 -9.41 4.38
CA GLY A 122 6.72 -9.93 5.73
C GLY A 122 8.11 -10.53 5.97
N PRO A 123 8.49 -10.79 7.24
CA PRO A 123 9.75 -11.43 7.59
C PRO A 123 9.88 -12.87 7.08
N GLU A 124 8.77 -13.56 6.84
CA GLU A 124 8.68 -15.01 6.60
C GLU A 124 9.42 -15.44 5.33
N LEU A 125 9.39 -14.62 4.28
CA LEU A 125 10.04 -14.93 2.99
C LEU A 125 11.39 -14.23 2.80
N LEU A 126 11.92 -13.53 3.82
CA LEU A 126 13.19 -12.83 3.70
C LEU A 126 14.37 -13.74 3.34
N GLU A 127 14.38 -14.98 3.84
CA GLU A 127 15.42 -15.95 3.49
C GLU A 127 15.32 -16.39 2.03
N LEU A 128 14.10 -16.61 1.53
CA LEU A 128 13.87 -16.86 0.11
C LEU A 128 14.37 -15.68 -0.74
N TYR A 129 14.06 -14.45 -0.36
CA TYR A 129 14.53 -13.27 -1.08
C TYR A 129 16.06 -13.15 -1.07
N ARG A 130 16.69 -13.39 0.08
CA ARG A 130 18.16 -13.39 0.22
C ARG A 130 18.81 -14.47 -0.65
N SER A 131 18.29 -15.71 -0.66
CA SER A 131 18.81 -16.78 -1.50
C SER A 131 18.66 -16.49 -3.01
N ARG A 132 17.69 -15.65 -3.38
CA ARG A 132 17.52 -15.13 -4.75
C ARG A 132 18.31 -13.84 -5.01
N GLY A 133 19.17 -13.42 -4.08
CA GLY A 133 20.09 -12.28 -4.25
C GLY A 133 19.46 -10.92 -4.01
N PHE A 134 18.27 -10.84 -3.39
CA PHE A 134 17.73 -9.57 -2.93
C PHE A 134 18.40 -9.12 -1.63
N ARG A 135 18.44 -7.80 -1.44
CA ARG A 135 18.84 -7.13 -0.20
C ARG A 135 17.59 -6.57 0.47
N SER A 136 17.35 -6.97 1.71
CA SER A 136 16.22 -6.49 2.51
C SER A 136 16.62 -5.26 3.34
N LEU A 137 15.73 -4.29 3.41
CA LEU A 137 15.78 -3.14 4.28
C LEU A 137 14.47 -3.06 5.05
N TYR A 138 14.54 -2.86 6.36
CA TYR A 138 13.36 -2.64 7.18
C TYR A 138 12.63 -1.38 6.71
N LEU A 139 11.33 -1.50 6.45
CA LEU A 139 10.47 -0.44 5.95
C LEU A 139 9.70 0.24 7.08
N GLY A 140 9.25 -0.51 8.10
CA GLY A 140 8.34 -0.01 9.12
C GLY A 140 7.52 -1.14 9.73
N ASP A 141 6.47 -0.78 10.47
CA ASP A 141 5.60 -1.76 11.12
C ASP A 141 4.14 -1.56 10.74
N GLU A 142 3.44 -2.67 10.56
CA GLU A 142 1.99 -2.72 10.48
C GLU A 142 1.38 -2.81 11.88
N ALA A 143 0.34 -2.01 12.13
CA ALA A 143 -0.38 -2.00 13.40
C ALA A 143 -1.55 -2.99 13.37
N ILE A 144 -1.44 -4.10 14.11
CA ILE A 144 -2.49 -5.10 14.23
C ILE A 144 -3.20 -4.97 15.58
N VAL A 145 -4.50 -4.74 15.59
CA VAL A 145 -5.33 -4.74 16.80
C VAL A 145 -6.06 -6.08 16.88
N ARG A 146 -6.05 -6.69 18.07
CA ARG A 146 -6.85 -7.88 18.38
C ARG A 146 -8.10 -7.43 19.12
N PRO A 147 -9.31 -7.58 18.55
CA PRO A 147 -10.54 -7.10 19.17
C PRO A 147 -10.76 -7.64 20.59
N ASP A 148 -10.43 -8.91 20.84
CA ASP A 148 -10.61 -9.53 22.16
C ASP A 148 -9.70 -8.92 23.24
N ASP A 149 -8.47 -8.53 22.87
CA ASP A 149 -7.48 -7.94 23.79
C ASP A 149 -7.68 -6.42 23.98
N PHE A 150 -8.50 -5.78 23.13
CA PHE A 150 -8.72 -4.33 23.18
C PHE A 150 -9.60 -3.95 24.37
N SER A 151 -9.25 -2.87 25.07
CA SER A 151 -10.09 -2.31 26.13
C SER A 151 -9.92 -0.80 26.21
N LEU A 152 -11.03 -0.10 26.41
CA LEU A 152 -11.03 1.34 26.73
C LEU A 152 -10.67 1.63 28.19
N GLU A 153 -10.42 0.62 29.02
CA GLU A 153 -10.07 0.80 30.42
C GLU A 153 -8.58 1.14 30.62
N GLY A 154 -8.25 1.70 31.78
CA GLY A 154 -6.88 2.03 32.14
C GLY A 154 -6.42 3.44 31.79
N ARG A 155 -5.24 3.79 32.31
CA ARG A 155 -4.67 5.14 32.24
C ARG A 155 -4.11 5.49 30.87
N ALA A 156 -3.50 4.53 30.18
CA ALA A 156 -2.80 4.76 28.93
C ALA A 156 -3.75 5.11 27.75
N ILE A 157 -4.95 4.53 27.72
CA ILE A 157 -5.96 4.79 26.68
C ILE A 157 -6.91 5.97 26.98
N ARG A 158 -6.68 6.70 28.08
CA ARG A 158 -7.56 7.78 28.58
C ARG A 158 -7.96 8.79 27.50
N LYS A 159 -7.03 9.19 26.62
CA LYS A 159 -7.30 10.16 25.56
C LYS A 159 -8.31 9.63 24.52
N VAL A 160 -8.18 8.37 24.12
CA VAL A 160 -9.13 7.71 23.20
C VAL A 160 -10.49 7.58 23.88
N ARG A 161 -10.53 7.11 25.13
CA ARG A 161 -11.77 7.01 25.91
C ARG A 161 -12.49 8.35 26.05
N GLN A 162 -11.76 9.44 26.27
CA GLN A 162 -12.33 10.79 26.33
C GLN A 162 -12.91 11.25 24.98
N SER A 163 -12.21 10.99 23.88
CA SER A 163 -12.73 11.24 22.53
C SER A 163 -13.99 10.42 22.28
N PHE A 164 -13.97 9.13 22.60
CA PHE A 164 -15.10 8.22 22.47
C PHE A 164 -16.35 8.76 23.19
N HIS A 165 -16.27 9.02 24.50
CA HIS A 165 -17.41 9.53 25.26
C HIS A 165 -17.89 10.92 24.80
N ARG A 166 -17.00 11.76 24.24
CA ARG A 166 -17.40 13.04 23.66
C ARG A 166 -18.30 12.83 22.45
N LEU A 167 -17.94 11.91 21.54
CA LEU A 167 -18.73 11.63 20.34
C LEU A 167 -20.06 10.96 20.70
N VAL A 168 -20.05 10.03 21.65
CA VAL A 168 -21.28 9.43 22.21
C VAL A 168 -22.20 10.51 22.81
N LYS A 169 -21.67 11.44 23.62
CA LYS A 169 -22.44 12.54 24.19
C LYS A 169 -22.96 13.52 23.13
N ALA A 170 -22.23 13.68 22.02
CA ALA A 170 -22.64 14.48 20.88
C ALA A 170 -23.68 13.74 19.99
N GLY A 171 -24.07 12.51 20.35
CA GLY A 171 -25.10 11.74 19.66
C GLY A 171 -24.65 11.09 18.34
N TYR A 172 -23.33 11.00 18.10
CA TYR A 172 -22.83 10.25 16.96
C TYR A 172 -23.09 8.76 17.14
N THR A 173 -23.37 8.07 16.04
CA THR A 173 -23.47 6.61 15.97
C THR A 173 -22.58 6.06 14.87
N VAL A 174 -22.18 4.79 14.98
CA VAL A 174 -21.45 4.09 13.92
C VAL A 174 -22.23 2.89 13.46
N ARG A 175 -22.41 2.79 12.14
CA ARG A 175 -23.04 1.66 11.48
C ARG A 175 -22.03 0.99 10.56
N VAL A 176 -21.89 -0.33 10.71
CA VAL A 176 -21.04 -1.14 9.82
C VAL A 176 -21.91 -1.85 8.79
N VAL A 177 -21.62 -1.61 7.51
CA VAL A 177 -22.35 -2.20 6.37
C VAL A 177 -21.40 -2.89 5.39
N GLY A 178 -21.88 -3.92 4.71
CA GLY A 178 -21.21 -4.47 3.54
C GLY A 178 -21.08 -3.40 2.47
N ALA A 179 -19.92 -3.25 1.86
CA ALA A 179 -19.69 -2.22 0.85
C ALA A 179 -20.44 -2.49 -0.47
N GLY A 180 -20.86 -3.75 -0.69
CA GLY A 180 -21.81 -4.14 -1.74
C GLY A 180 -23.27 -3.81 -1.43
N ASP A 181 -23.63 -3.65 -0.15
CA ASP A 181 -25.01 -3.46 0.33
C ASP A 181 -25.38 -1.98 0.56
N VAL A 182 -24.48 -1.06 0.20
CA VAL A 182 -24.66 0.39 0.36
C VAL A 182 -25.71 0.89 -0.63
N ASP A 183 -26.78 1.47 -0.12
CA ASP A 183 -27.81 2.10 -0.94
C ASP A 183 -27.29 3.32 -1.74
N PRO A 184 -27.98 3.74 -2.81
CA PRO A 184 -27.52 4.85 -3.64
C PRO A 184 -27.35 6.19 -2.91
N ALA A 185 -28.15 6.47 -1.88
CA ALA A 185 -28.09 7.74 -1.14
C ALA A 185 -26.83 7.79 -0.27
N LEU A 186 -26.60 6.74 0.52
CA LEU A 186 -25.39 6.60 1.33
C LEU A 186 -24.14 6.56 0.46
N ARG A 187 -24.20 5.89 -0.69
CA ARG A 187 -23.10 5.86 -1.66
C ARG A 187 -22.74 7.28 -2.14
N ALA A 188 -23.74 8.08 -2.52
CA ALA A 188 -23.51 9.46 -2.96
C ALA A 188 -22.89 10.31 -1.84
N GLU A 189 -23.34 10.12 -0.61
CA GLU A 189 -22.81 10.84 0.54
C GLU A 189 -21.36 10.46 0.88
N LEU A 190 -21.02 9.16 0.89
CA LEU A 190 -19.66 8.69 1.10
C LEU A 190 -18.68 9.21 0.01
N VAL A 191 -19.17 9.33 -1.23
CA VAL A 191 -18.40 9.96 -2.32
C VAL A 191 -18.20 11.45 -2.06
N ALA A 192 -19.22 12.17 -1.56
CA ALA A 192 -19.10 13.57 -1.20
C ALA A 192 -18.10 13.78 -0.04
N VAL A 193 -18.19 12.99 1.04
CA VAL A 193 -17.24 12.99 2.16
C VAL A 193 -15.81 12.73 1.66
N SER A 194 -15.65 11.79 0.73
CA SER A 194 -14.36 11.50 0.10
C SER A 194 -13.81 12.69 -0.67
N ALA A 195 -14.63 13.31 -1.52
CA ALA A 195 -14.23 14.46 -2.31
C ALA A 195 -13.86 15.67 -1.43
N GLU A 196 -14.65 15.94 -0.38
CA GLU A 196 -14.37 16.99 0.59
C GLU A 196 -13.04 16.74 1.32
N TRP A 197 -12.84 15.53 1.85
CA TRP A 197 -11.62 15.15 2.55
C TRP A 197 -10.38 15.26 1.67
N ARG A 198 -10.50 14.84 0.40
CA ARG A 198 -9.40 14.89 -0.56
C ARG A 198 -9.06 16.33 -0.97
N GLY A 199 -10.08 17.19 -1.08
CA GLY A 199 -9.97 18.54 -1.60
C GLY A 199 -9.31 18.53 -2.99
N ARG A 200 -8.20 19.26 -3.13
CA ARG A 200 -7.40 19.33 -4.37
C ARG A 200 -6.27 18.30 -4.47
N SER A 201 -6.11 17.44 -3.46
CA SER A 201 -5.02 16.45 -3.46
C SER A 201 -5.36 15.29 -4.40
N PRO A 202 -4.37 14.64 -5.04
CA PRO A 202 -4.61 13.38 -5.74
C PRO A 202 -4.97 12.27 -4.74
N GLU A 203 -5.64 11.21 -5.22
CA GLU A 203 -5.85 9.99 -4.44
C GLU A 203 -4.49 9.35 -4.12
N ARG A 204 -4.23 9.13 -2.83
CA ARG A 204 -2.97 8.54 -2.33
C ARG A 204 -3.11 7.03 -2.19
N GLY A 205 -1.99 6.32 -2.34
CA GLY A 205 -1.91 4.91 -2.01
C GLY A 205 -1.57 4.00 -3.19
N PHE A 206 -0.79 2.95 -2.92
CA PHE A 206 -0.42 1.91 -3.87
C PHE A 206 -0.29 0.54 -3.20
N THR A 207 0.51 0.44 -2.13
CA THR A 207 0.80 -0.85 -1.50
C THR A 207 -0.33 -1.28 -0.57
N MET A 208 -1.00 -0.33 0.08
CA MET A 208 -1.86 -0.60 1.25
C MET A 208 -3.14 0.25 1.28
N THR A 209 -3.66 0.63 0.13
CA THR A 209 -4.95 1.33 0.00
C THR A 209 -5.76 0.58 -1.04
N MET A 210 -7.09 0.64 -1.05
CA MET A 210 -7.85 0.20 -2.23
C MET A 210 -8.11 1.36 -3.18
N ASP A 211 -8.19 1.07 -4.47
CA ASP A 211 -8.55 2.04 -5.50
C ASP A 211 -10.05 2.33 -5.55
N SER A 212 -10.88 1.48 -4.94
CA SER A 212 -12.33 1.65 -4.83
C SER A 212 -12.76 1.69 -3.36
N ILE A 213 -13.65 2.65 -3.04
CA ILE A 213 -14.36 2.73 -1.74
C ILE A 213 -15.34 1.56 -1.59
N PHE A 214 -15.93 1.14 -2.71
CA PHE A 214 -16.97 0.13 -2.77
C PHE A 214 -16.37 -1.13 -3.36
N CYS A 215 -15.59 -1.82 -2.53
CA CYS A 215 -15.11 -3.17 -2.84
C CYS A 215 -16.16 -4.15 -2.34
N GLU A 216 -16.69 -5.02 -3.20
CA GLU A 216 -17.85 -5.88 -2.87
C GLU A 216 -17.65 -6.72 -1.60
N GLU A 217 -16.45 -7.27 -1.40
CA GLU A 217 -16.11 -8.08 -0.20
C GLU A 217 -15.70 -7.24 1.01
N GLY A 218 -15.60 -5.92 0.87
CA GLY A 218 -15.24 -5.00 1.94
C GLY A 218 -16.42 -4.62 2.84
N VAL A 219 -16.10 -4.00 3.97
CA VAL A 219 -17.09 -3.39 4.87
C VAL A 219 -16.76 -1.92 5.11
N LEU A 220 -17.78 -1.13 5.37
CA LEU A 220 -17.70 0.29 5.68
C LEU A 220 -18.26 0.55 7.07
N ALA A 221 -17.43 1.08 7.97
CA ALA A 221 -17.89 1.62 9.24
C ALA A 221 -18.13 3.13 9.06
N VAL A 222 -19.40 3.52 9.06
CA VAL A 222 -19.84 4.89 8.77
C VAL A 222 -20.28 5.56 10.06
N ALA A 223 -19.72 6.73 10.35
CA ALA A 223 -20.13 7.56 11.48
C ALA A 223 -21.14 8.60 11.03
N GLU A 224 -22.31 8.54 11.64
CA GLU A 224 -23.47 9.40 11.39
C GLU A 224 -23.65 10.35 12.59
N ASP A 225 -23.93 11.62 12.30
CA ASP A 225 -24.31 12.61 13.29
C ASP A 225 -25.80 12.44 13.71
N PRO A 226 -26.29 13.15 14.74
CA PRO A 226 -27.67 13.03 15.19
C PRO A 226 -28.74 13.37 14.14
N ASP A 227 -28.37 14.17 13.13
CA ASP A 227 -29.25 14.59 12.05
C ASP A 227 -29.24 13.60 10.86
N GLY A 228 -28.45 12.51 10.97
CA GLY A 228 -28.30 11.47 9.95
C GLY A 228 -27.24 11.76 8.90
N GLY A 229 -26.47 12.84 9.06
CA GLY A 229 -25.37 13.20 8.15
C GLY A 229 -24.11 12.37 8.40
N VAL A 230 -23.43 11.97 7.34
CA VAL A 230 -22.16 11.24 7.44
C VAL A 230 -21.02 12.19 7.76
N GLY A 231 -20.50 12.08 8.99
CA GLY A 231 -19.31 12.80 9.44
C GLY A 231 -18.01 12.17 8.93
N GLY A 232 -17.97 10.85 8.76
CA GLY A 232 -16.77 10.15 8.29
C GLY A 232 -16.98 8.65 8.19
N PHE A 233 -16.02 7.96 7.60
CA PHE A 233 -16.08 6.51 7.46
C PHE A 233 -14.69 5.87 7.41
N ILE A 234 -14.69 4.59 7.70
CA ILE A 234 -13.57 3.67 7.55
C ILE A 234 -13.96 2.58 6.57
N GLN A 235 -13.08 2.30 5.60
CA GLN A 235 -13.20 1.14 4.74
C GLN A 235 -12.24 0.05 5.20
N LEU A 236 -12.78 -1.14 5.41
CA LEU A 236 -12.05 -2.36 5.69
C LEU A 236 -12.18 -3.32 4.51
N VAL A 237 -11.10 -4.01 4.18
CA VAL A 237 -11.09 -5.14 3.23
C VAL A 237 -10.77 -6.44 3.95
N PRO A 238 -11.20 -7.60 3.43
CA PRO A 238 -10.87 -8.89 4.02
C PRO A 238 -9.37 -9.12 4.13
N SER A 239 -8.97 -9.80 5.21
CA SER A 239 -7.67 -10.44 5.32
C SER A 239 -7.88 -11.96 5.36
N PRO A 240 -7.71 -12.67 4.22
CA PRO A 240 -7.87 -14.13 4.18
C PRO A 240 -6.96 -14.87 5.16
N ALA A 241 -5.76 -14.32 5.39
CA ALA A 241 -4.72 -14.87 6.25
C ALA A 241 -5.18 -15.18 7.67
N SER A 242 -5.92 -14.24 8.25
CA SER A 242 -6.39 -14.33 9.63
C SER A 242 -7.90 -14.50 9.71
N GLY A 243 -8.63 -14.45 8.61
CA GLY A 243 -10.09 -14.25 8.65
C GLY A 243 -10.46 -12.88 9.24
N GLY A 244 -9.52 -11.94 9.20
CA GLY A 244 -9.63 -10.60 9.76
C GLY A 244 -10.00 -9.54 8.73
N TYR A 245 -9.71 -8.28 9.07
CA TYR A 245 -9.87 -7.15 8.17
C TYR A 245 -8.65 -6.25 8.15
N SER A 246 -8.40 -5.59 7.02
CA SER A 246 -7.34 -4.61 6.85
C SER A 246 -7.90 -3.26 6.45
N LEU A 247 -7.42 -2.22 7.09
CA LEU A 247 -7.82 -0.84 6.87
C LEU A 247 -7.36 -0.35 5.51
N ALA A 248 -8.30 -0.11 4.60
CA ALA A 248 -8.03 0.39 3.25
C ALA A 248 -8.05 1.92 3.18
N THR A 249 -9.05 2.58 3.78
CA THR A 249 -9.11 4.04 3.81
C THR A 249 -9.84 4.56 5.05
N MET A 250 -9.53 5.79 5.42
CA MET A 250 -10.18 6.54 6.48
C MET A 250 -10.45 7.95 5.98
N ARG A 251 -11.71 8.39 5.99
CA ARG A 251 -12.10 9.71 5.48
C ARG A 251 -13.08 10.37 6.44
N ARG A 252 -12.98 11.69 6.55
CA ARG A 252 -13.88 12.49 7.42
C ARG A 252 -14.12 13.87 6.82
N ARG A 253 -15.26 14.46 7.13
CA ARG A 253 -15.52 15.87 6.86
C ARG A 253 -14.69 16.77 7.76
N GLY A 254 -14.45 18.00 7.30
CA GLY A 254 -13.72 19.01 8.06
C GLY A 254 -14.47 19.44 9.32
N ALA A 255 -15.79 19.64 9.19
CA ALA A 255 -16.69 20.07 10.26
C ALA A 255 -17.14 18.89 11.15
N THR A 256 -16.18 18.22 11.81
CA THR A 256 -16.46 17.09 12.71
C THR A 256 -15.81 17.30 14.07
N PRO A 257 -16.41 16.81 15.17
CA PRO A 257 -15.80 16.90 16.48
C PRO A 257 -14.42 16.22 16.52
N ASN A 258 -13.50 16.82 17.26
CA ASN A 258 -12.18 16.23 17.50
C ASN A 258 -12.34 14.84 18.14
N GLY A 259 -11.69 13.84 17.54
CA GLY A 259 -11.77 12.46 18.01
C GLY A 259 -12.70 11.55 17.20
N LEU A 260 -13.32 12.05 16.11
CA LEU A 260 -14.24 11.24 15.30
C LEU A 260 -13.59 9.95 14.80
N MET A 261 -12.36 10.00 14.26
CA MET A 261 -11.71 8.77 13.75
C MET A 261 -11.35 7.81 14.88
N GLU A 262 -10.93 8.30 16.04
CA GLU A 262 -10.75 7.45 17.21
C GLU A 262 -12.06 6.77 17.61
N TYR A 263 -13.17 7.50 17.58
CA TYR A 263 -14.50 6.95 17.83
C TYR A 263 -14.87 5.86 16.82
N VAL A 264 -14.72 6.11 15.51
CA VAL A 264 -15.04 5.12 14.47
C VAL A 264 -14.19 3.86 14.59
N ILE A 265 -12.88 3.99 14.88
CA ILE A 265 -12.01 2.83 15.07
C ILE A 265 -12.46 2.00 16.27
N VAL A 266 -12.78 2.64 17.40
CA VAL A 266 -13.25 1.93 18.60
C VAL A 266 -14.53 1.18 18.32
N GLU A 267 -15.53 1.82 17.73
CA GLU A 267 -16.80 1.17 17.34
C GLU A 267 -16.57 0.03 16.34
N THR A 268 -15.62 0.20 15.42
CA THR A 268 -15.23 -0.85 14.46
C THR A 268 -14.60 -2.05 15.17
N ILE A 269 -13.76 -1.81 16.18
CA ILE A 269 -13.16 -2.87 17.00
C ILE A 269 -14.24 -3.61 17.79
N GLU A 270 -15.19 -2.90 18.39
CA GLU A 270 -16.31 -3.54 19.12
C GLU A 270 -17.24 -4.33 18.21
N TRP A 271 -17.54 -3.82 17.01
CA TRP A 271 -18.24 -4.58 15.97
C TRP A 271 -17.48 -5.87 15.61
N ALA A 272 -16.16 -5.77 15.41
CA ALA A 272 -15.31 -6.90 15.08
C ALA A 272 -15.25 -7.94 16.21
N ARG A 273 -15.18 -7.49 17.47
CA ARG A 273 -15.29 -8.34 18.67
C ARG A 273 -16.62 -9.10 18.68
N ALA A 274 -17.73 -8.42 18.44
CA ALA A 274 -19.06 -9.05 18.38
C ALA A 274 -19.16 -10.09 17.24
N LYS A 275 -18.42 -9.88 16.14
CA LYS A 275 -18.30 -10.83 15.02
C LYS A 275 -17.21 -11.90 15.21
N ARG A 276 -16.50 -11.91 16.34
CA ARG A 276 -15.36 -12.80 16.62
C ARG A 276 -14.26 -12.74 15.56
N VAL A 277 -14.05 -11.55 15.02
CA VAL A 277 -12.94 -11.25 14.11
C VAL A 277 -11.64 -11.29 14.93
N PRO A 278 -10.64 -12.10 14.55
CA PRO A 278 -9.45 -12.29 15.37
C PRO A 278 -8.50 -11.09 15.36
N GLU A 279 -8.44 -10.36 14.25
CA GLU A 279 -7.59 -9.18 14.13
C GLU A 279 -8.08 -8.17 13.10
N ILE A 280 -7.75 -6.89 13.35
CA ILE A 280 -7.88 -5.79 12.42
C ILE A 280 -6.50 -5.15 12.20
N SER A 281 -6.04 -5.08 10.96
CA SER A 281 -4.91 -4.23 10.60
C SER A 281 -5.35 -2.78 10.47
N LEU A 282 -4.76 -1.88 11.28
CA LEU A 282 -4.91 -0.43 11.17
C LEU A 282 -3.90 0.19 10.19
N ASN A 283 -3.40 -0.62 9.26
CA ASN A 283 -2.45 -0.23 8.24
C ASN A 283 -1.09 0.20 8.85
N PHE A 284 -0.23 0.72 7.99
CA PHE A 284 1.21 0.75 8.17
C PHE A 284 1.75 2.10 8.61
N ALA A 285 2.74 2.07 9.50
CA ALA A 285 3.58 3.22 9.81
C ALA A 285 4.98 3.00 9.22
N VAL A 286 5.28 3.71 8.13
CA VAL A 286 6.61 3.69 7.51
C VAL A 286 7.64 4.25 8.50
N PHE A 287 8.75 3.53 8.69
CA PHE A 287 9.96 3.93 9.41
C PHE A 287 9.87 4.10 10.94
N GLY A 288 8.95 3.40 11.61
CA GLY A 288 8.81 3.44 13.08
C GLY A 288 10.08 3.10 13.88
N GLU A 289 10.87 2.12 13.44
CA GLU A 289 12.11 1.71 14.11
C GLU A 289 13.32 2.61 13.79
N PHE A 290 13.42 3.20 12.59
CA PHE A 290 14.55 4.08 12.21
C PHE A 290 14.51 5.44 12.92
N LEU A 291 13.34 5.87 13.38
CA LEU A 291 13.19 7.00 14.31
C LEU A 291 13.57 6.62 15.76
N ARG A 292 13.51 5.33 16.12
CA ARG A 292 13.88 4.79 17.43
C ARG A 292 15.35 4.37 17.56
N ALA A 293 16.07 4.22 16.45
CA ALA A 293 17.50 3.91 16.48
C ALA A 293 18.28 5.07 17.13
N GLY A 294 18.79 4.83 18.34
CA GLY A 294 19.69 5.74 19.05
C GLY A 294 20.99 6.02 18.30
N SER A 295 21.85 6.85 18.89
CA SER A 295 23.10 7.40 18.34
C SER A 295 24.16 6.38 17.84
N GLU A 296 23.90 5.07 17.93
CA GLU A 296 24.82 3.97 17.58
C GLU A 296 24.66 3.44 16.13
N ALA A 297 23.84 4.08 15.29
CA ALA A 297 23.67 3.66 13.89
C ALA A 297 24.92 3.93 13.02
N SER A 298 25.29 2.98 12.16
CA SER A 298 26.39 3.08 11.18
C SER A 298 26.23 4.27 10.21
N LEU A 299 27.33 4.76 9.62
CA LEU A 299 27.33 5.93 8.73
C LEU A 299 26.29 5.88 7.58
N PRO A 300 26.08 4.74 6.87
CA PRO A 300 25.02 4.64 5.86
C PRO A 300 23.61 4.77 6.45
N ARG A 301 23.38 4.24 7.67
CA ARG A 301 22.10 4.35 8.37
C ARG A 301 21.83 5.78 8.82
N ARG A 302 22.85 6.56 9.20
CA ARG A 302 22.72 7.99 9.51
C ARG A 302 22.36 8.82 8.29
N TRP A 303 22.97 8.55 7.14
CA TRP A 303 22.62 9.24 5.88
C TRP A 303 21.21 8.91 5.42
N PHE A 304 20.82 7.63 5.49
CA PHE A 304 19.45 7.21 5.18
C PHE A 304 18.44 7.85 6.14
N ARG A 305 18.73 7.88 7.45
CA ARG A 305 17.93 8.62 8.45
C ARG A 305 17.82 10.11 8.12
N PHE A 306 18.90 10.75 7.69
CA PHE A 306 18.87 12.16 7.27
C PHE A 306 17.95 12.41 6.07
N VAL A 307 18.00 11.53 5.06
CA VAL A 307 17.10 11.58 3.90
C VAL A 307 15.65 11.35 4.34
N LEU A 308 15.40 10.37 5.21
CA LEU A 308 14.07 10.09 5.75
C LEU A 308 13.49 11.24 6.59
N LEU A 309 14.30 11.91 7.42
CA LEU A 309 13.87 13.07 8.21
C LEU A 309 13.59 14.31 7.34
N ARG A 310 14.32 14.48 6.23
CA ARG A 310 14.01 15.51 5.21
C ARG A 310 12.71 15.21 4.46
N LEU A 311 12.41 13.92 4.30
CA LEU A 311 11.19 13.41 3.71
C LEU A 311 9.99 13.46 4.67
N ASP A 312 10.19 13.35 5.99
CA ASP A 312 9.13 13.40 7.03
C ASP A 312 8.23 14.65 6.93
N ARG A 313 8.77 15.79 6.45
CA ARG A 313 8.00 16.99 6.12
C ARG A 313 6.87 16.75 5.09
N PHE A 314 6.98 15.70 4.28
CA PHE A 314 5.99 15.30 3.27
C PHE A 314 5.05 14.17 3.73
N PHE A 315 5.44 13.35 4.72
CA PHE A 315 4.74 12.08 5.00
C PHE A 315 3.88 12.05 6.28
N GLN A 316 3.96 13.03 7.18
CA GLN A 316 3.23 13.00 8.48
C GLN A 316 3.35 11.64 9.21
N LEU A 317 4.47 10.92 9.07
CA LEU A 317 4.61 9.52 9.52
C LEU A 317 4.50 9.40 11.03
N ASP A 318 5.06 10.38 11.74
CA ASP A 318 4.92 10.50 13.19
C ASP A 318 3.47 10.63 13.63
N ARG A 319 2.60 11.25 12.83
CA ARG A 319 1.18 11.39 13.16
C ARG A 319 0.43 10.08 13.00
N LEU A 320 0.70 9.32 11.94
CA LEU A 320 0.05 8.03 11.73
C LEU A 320 0.53 6.99 12.75
N LEU A 321 1.84 6.94 13.01
CA LEU A 321 2.42 6.08 14.05
C LEU A 321 1.88 6.42 15.44
N SER A 322 1.88 7.71 15.81
CA SER A 322 1.35 8.15 17.11
C SER A 322 -0.16 7.96 17.22
N PHE A 323 -0.89 8.02 16.10
CA PHE A 323 -2.32 7.72 16.04
C PHE A 323 -2.57 6.22 16.28
N ASN A 324 -1.92 5.33 15.53
CA ASN A 324 -2.10 3.89 15.67
C ASN A 324 -1.66 3.37 17.05
N ARG A 325 -0.59 3.95 17.63
CA ARG A 325 -0.14 3.64 19.01
C ARG A 325 -1.22 3.82 20.08
N LYS A 326 -2.22 4.69 19.85
CA LYS A 326 -3.31 4.92 20.80
C LYS A 326 -4.18 3.69 21.03
N PHE A 327 -4.17 2.73 20.10
CA PHE A 327 -4.98 1.51 20.14
C PHE A 327 -4.19 0.28 20.58
N PHE A 328 -2.96 0.46 21.08
CA PHE A 328 -2.10 -0.61 21.60
C PHE A 328 -1.96 -1.82 20.64
N PRO A 329 -1.62 -1.59 19.36
CA PRO A 329 -1.50 -2.67 18.39
C PRO A 329 -0.26 -3.55 18.66
N VAL A 330 -0.35 -4.80 18.21
CA VAL A 330 0.79 -5.66 17.94
C VAL A 330 1.45 -5.19 16.65
N TRP A 331 2.76 -4.94 16.69
CA TRP A 331 3.51 -4.45 15.53
C TRP A 331 4.11 -5.60 14.73
N ARG A 332 3.79 -5.68 13.44
CA ARG A 332 4.39 -6.65 12.50
C ARG A 332 5.39 -5.95 11.58
N PRO A 333 6.66 -6.35 11.56
CA PRO A 333 7.68 -5.68 10.76
C PRO A 333 7.45 -5.93 9.27
N ARG A 334 7.69 -4.90 8.45
CA ARG A 334 7.62 -4.97 6.99
C ARG A 334 8.94 -4.52 6.38
N TYR A 335 9.25 -5.06 5.21
CA TYR A 335 10.54 -4.85 4.55
C TYR A 335 10.37 -4.41 3.08
N ILE A 336 11.38 -3.73 2.56
CA ILE A 336 11.62 -3.57 1.12
C ILE A 336 12.77 -4.49 0.73
N CYS A 337 12.60 -5.24 -0.36
CA CYS A 337 13.68 -6.05 -0.95
C CYS A 337 14.03 -5.54 -2.35
N VAL A 338 15.31 -5.22 -2.59
CA VAL A 338 15.82 -4.75 -3.90
C VAL A 338 16.92 -5.66 -4.42
N GLU A 339 17.12 -5.70 -5.74
CA GLU A 339 18.20 -6.51 -6.34
C GLU A 339 19.60 -6.00 -5.99
N ARG A 340 19.79 -4.68 -5.91
CA ARG A 340 21.08 -4.04 -5.56
C ARG A 340 20.87 -2.95 -4.53
N ALA A 341 21.79 -2.82 -3.58
CA ALA A 341 21.71 -1.76 -2.57
C ALA A 341 21.74 -0.35 -3.19
N LEU A 342 22.40 -0.16 -4.33
CA LEU A 342 22.42 1.12 -5.05
C LEU A 342 21.07 1.47 -5.70
N ASP A 343 20.13 0.53 -5.81
CA ASP A 343 18.81 0.80 -6.38
C ASP A 343 17.87 1.44 -5.36
N PHE A 344 18.18 1.42 -4.05
CA PHE A 344 17.31 1.98 -3.00
C PHE A 344 16.85 3.42 -3.24
N PRO A 345 17.70 4.38 -3.67
CA PRO A 345 17.24 5.75 -3.94
C PRO A 345 16.23 5.84 -5.09
N VAL A 346 16.49 5.11 -6.19
CA VAL A 346 15.63 5.12 -7.38
C VAL A 346 14.32 4.41 -7.10
N VAL A 347 14.38 3.24 -6.45
CA VAL A 347 13.20 2.49 -5.98
C VAL A 347 12.41 3.30 -4.97
N GLY A 348 13.09 4.02 -4.06
CA GLY A 348 12.46 4.95 -3.12
C GLY A 348 11.66 6.03 -3.84
N LEU A 349 12.26 6.73 -4.81
CA LEU A 349 11.54 7.73 -5.61
C LEU A 349 10.37 7.13 -6.40
N ALA A 350 10.55 5.95 -7.00
CA ALA A 350 9.49 5.24 -7.70
C ALA A 350 8.34 4.84 -6.74
N TYR A 351 8.66 4.39 -5.53
CA TYR A 351 7.71 4.07 -4.48
C TYR A 351 6.91 5.31 -4.05
N LEU A 352 7.60 6.41 -3.79
CA LEU A 352 6.96 7.68 -3.45
C LEU A 352 6.05 8.21 -4.56
N HIS A 353 6.44 8.02 -5.83
CA HIS A 353 5.59 8.33 -6.96
C HIS A 353 4.37 7.40 -7.05
N ALA A 354 4.56 6.09 -6.85
CA ALA A 354 3.50 5.10 -6.90
C ALA A 354 2.42 5.35 -5.83
N GLU A 355 2.83 5.70 -4.62
CA GLU A 355 1.94 6.08 -3.51
C GLU A 355 1.28 7.48 -3.70
N SER A 356 1.53 8.16 -4.84
CA SER A 356 1.09 9.53 -5.15
C SER A 356 1.57 10.58 -4.15
N LEU A 357 2.77 10.38 -3.58
CA LEU A 357 3.39 11.29 -2.62
C LEU A 357 4.35 12.28 -3.31
N LEU A 358 4.77 11.96 -4.53
CA LEU A 358 5.43 12.87 -5.46
C LEU A 358 4.51 13.11 -6.66
N THR A 359 3.64 14.12 -6.56
CA THR A 359 2.91 14.60 -7.75
C THR A 359 3.89 15.42 -8.60
N PRO A 360 4.23 15.00 -9.83
CA PRO A 360 4.93 15.90 -10.73
C PRO A 360 4.04 17.14 -10.97
N PRO A 361 4.58 18.36 -11.05
CA PRO A 361 3.81 19.49 -11.56
C PRO A 361 3.47 19.16 -13.01
N VAL A 362 2.20 18.89 -13.32
CA VAL A 362 1.74 18.72 -14.70
C VAL A 362 1.06 20.02 -15.13
N PRO A 363 1.71 20.89 -15.92
CA PRO A 363 1.11 22.13 -16.37
C PRO A 363 0.29 21.89 -17.66
N TRP A 364 -0.70 20.97 -17.69
CA TRP A 364 -1.64 20.83 -18.83
C TRP A 364 -2.76 19.77 -18.70
N ALA A 365 -3.11 19.28 -17.52
CA ALA A 365 -4.29 18.40 -17.40
C ALA A 365 -5.58 19.25 -17.37
N ARG A 366 -6.29 19.33 -18.52
CA ARG A 366 -7.67 19.80 -18.60
C ARG A 366 -8.53 18.97 -17.64
N ALA A 367 -9.33 19.66 -16.83
CA ALA A 367 -10.33 19.03 -15.99
C ALA A 367 -11.26 18.14 -16.85
N PRO A 368 -11.58 16.90 -16.43
CA PRO A 368 -12.68 16.18 -17.03
C PRO A 368 -13.98 16.96 -16.76
N ALA A 369 -14.78 17.14 -17.81
CA ALA A 369 -16.07 17.81 -17.74
C ALA A 369 -17.04 17.03 -16.83
N ALA A 370 -17.96 17.80 -16.25
CA ALA A 370 -18.89 17.48 -15.16
C ALA A 370 -19.68 16.17 -15.30
#